data_AF-A0A6L6X2W1-F1
#
_entry.id   AF-A0A6L6X2W1-F1
#
_cell.length_a   1.000
_cell.length_b   1.000
_cell.length_c   1.000
_cell.angle_alpha   90.00
_cell.angle_beta   90.00
_cell.angle_gamma   90.00
#
_symmetry.space_group_name_H-M   'P 1'
#
loop_
_entity.id
_entity.type
_entity.pdbx_description
1 polymer ?
#
loop_
_entity_poly.entity_id
_entity_poly.type
_entity_poly.pdbx_seq_one_letter_code
_entity_poly.pdbx_strand_id
1 'polypeptide(L)' 'MRRMSMALVLAVAAGGLGVSAVTAQAATATASVDGPPYAYADCLKATAAKGETPSQGKSHCDQLVRKGWVSPPKR' A
#
# COMPACT_ATOMS: atom_id res chain seq x y z
N MET A 1 -24.83 19.17 16.53
CA MET A 1 -24.45 20.38 15.76
C MET A 1 -23.17 20.08 14.98
N ARG A 2 -23.29 19.78 13.67
CA ARG A 2 -22.16 19.93 12.74
C ARG A 2 -22.08 21.41 12.37
N ARG A 3 -20.91 21.99 12.56
CA ARG A 3 -20.43 23.17 11.81
C ARG A 3 -20.56 22.81 10.31
N MET A 4 -21.26 23.60 9.47
CA MET A 4 -20.77 24.81 8.79
C MET A 4 -19.33 24.64 8.28
N SER A 5 -18.96 24.84 7.02
CA SER A 5 -19.55 25.58 5.90
C SER A 5 -18.70 25.25 4.65
N MET A 6 -19.32 25.00 3.50
CA MET A 6 -19.40 25.86 2.29
C MET A 6 -18.62 25.27 1.11
N ALA A 7 -19.32 25.27 -0.02
CA ALA A 7 -19.09 24.47 -1.21
C ALA A 7 -18.45 25.28 -2.34
N LEU A 8 -17.73 24.59 -3.22
CA LEU A 8 -17.18 25.14 -4.47
C LEU A 8 -17.80 24.39 -5.68
N VAL A 9 -18.15 25.13 -6.73
CA VAL A 9 -18.88 24.71 -7.95
C VAL A 9 -17.91 24.50 -9.13
N LEU A 10 -18.21 23.55 -10.04
CA LEU A 10 -17.45 23.27 -11.28
C LEU A 10 -18.35 23.14 -12.53
N ALA A 11 -17.78 23.51 -13.69
CA ALA A 11 -18.40 23.69 -15.02
C ALA A 11 -18.50 22.42 -15.89
N VAL A 12 -19.41 22.41 -16.90
CA VAL A 12 -19.72 21.28 -17.81
C VAL A 12 -19.40 21.63 -19.27
N ALA A 13 -18.71 20.72 -19.97
CA ALA A 13 -18.40 20.76 -21.41
C ALA A 13 -19.22 19.72 -22.20
N ALA A 14 -19.60 20.03 -23.44
CA ALA A 14 -20.46 19.23 -24.30
C ALA A 14 -19.70 18.54 -25.44
N GLY A 15 -20.05 17.27 -25.71
CA GLY A 15 -19.86 16.62 -27.02
C GLY A 15 -18.99 15.35 -27.01
N GLY A 16 -19.61 14.21 -27.31
CA GLY A 16 -18.92 13.01 -27.83
C GLY A 16 -19.03 11.74 -26.98
N LEU A 17 -19.91 10.83 -27.42
CA LEU A 17 -19.88 9.37 -27.23
C LEU A 17 -19.77 8.79 -25.81
N GLY A 18 -20.83 8.07 -25.41
CA GLY A 18 -20.68 6.91 -24.53
C GLY A 18 -21.14 7.13 -23.08
N VAL A 19 -22.31 6.59 -22.79
CA VAL A 19 -22.80 6.29 -21.44
C VAL A 19 -21.72 5.50 -20.69
N SER A 20 -21.25 6.01 -19.54
CA SER A 20 -20.71 5.20 -18.44
C SER A 20 -20.44 6.06 -17.20
N ALA A 21 -21.41 6.06 -16.29
CA ALA A 21 -21.22 6.46 -14.91
C ALA A 21 -20.42 5.38 -14.18
N VAL A 22 -19.24 5.71 -13.63
CA VAL A 22 -18.63 4.94 -12.54
C VAL A 22 -17.89 5.90 -11.62
N THR A 23 -18.40 6.00 -10.39
CA THR A 23 -17.77 6.65 -9.25
C THR A 23 -16.47 5.93 -8.89
N ALA A 24 -15.33 6.59 -9.06
CA ALA A 24 -14.05 6.09 -8.56
C ALA A 24 -14.04 6.17 -7.02
N GLN A 25 -14.45 5.08 -6.37
CA GLN A 25 -14.09 4.83 -4.98
C GLN A 25 -12.57 4.75 -4.90
N ALA A 26 -11.96 5.62 -4.09
CA ALA A 26 -10.57 5.49 -3.67
C ALA A 26 -10.45 4.19 -2.86
N ALA A 27 -10.30 3.07 -3.56
CA ALA A 27 -9.80 1.86 -2.98
C ALA A 27 -8.37 2.16 -2.56
N THR A 28 -8.11 2.21 -1.25
CA THR A 28 -6.78 1.89 -0.73
C THR A 28 -6.48 0.49 -1.23
N ALA A 29 -5.84 0.40 -2.39
CA ALA A 29 -5.34 -0.85 -2.92
C ALA A 29 -4.30 -1.33 -1.90
N THR A 30 -4.72 -2.22 -1.00
CA THR A 30 -3.80 -3.12 -0.36
C THR A 30 -3.19 -3.89 -1.52
N ALA A 31 -1.98 -3.48 -1.93
CA ALA A 31 -1.22 -4.17 -2.95
C ALA A 31 -1.20 -5.64 -2.52
N SER A 32 -2.04 -6.43 -3.18
CA SER A 32 -2.08 -7.86 -2.97
C SER A 32 -0.76 -8.33 -3.53
N VAL A 33 0.10 -8.86 -2.65
CA VAL A 33 1.40 -9.35 -3.08
C VAL A 33 1.11 -10.63 -3.84
N ASP A 34 1.04 -10.54 -5.17
CA ASP A 34 0.86 -11.68 -6.04
C ASP A 34 2.12 -12.55 -5.98
N GLY A 35 2.08 -13.59 -5.15
CA GLY A 35 3.14 -14.59 -5.01
C GLY A 35 3.39 -15.02 -3.56
N PRO A 36 4.04 -16.19 -3.35
CA PRO A 36 4.44 -16.61 -2.01
C PRO A 36 5.38 -15.58 -1.38
N PRO A 37 5.19 -15.24 -0.09
CA PRO A 37 6.03 -14.25 0.58
C PRO A 37 7.50 -14.72 0.70
N TYR A 38 8.45 -13.80 0.54
CA TYR A 38 9.89 -14.06 0.67
C TYR A 38 10.24 -14.60 2.07
N ALA A 39 11.28 -15.44 2.17
CA ALA A 39 11.69 -15.95 3.48
C ALA A 39 12.27 -14.83 4.37
N TYR A 40 11.93 -14.85 5.67
CA TYR A 40 12.42 -13.86 6.64
C TYR A 40 13.94 -13.77 6.69
N ALA A 41 14.63 -14.92 6.59
CA ALA A 41 16.09 -14.98 6.60
C ALA A 41 16.71 -14.26 5.39
N ASP A 42 16.07 -14.32 4.23
CA ASP A 42 16.57 -13.66 3.02
C ASP A 42 16.31 -12.16 3.06
N CYS A 43 15.20 -11.73 3.69
CA CYS A 43 14.99 -10.32 4.02
C CYS A 43 16.12 -9.77 4.91
N LEU A 44 16.51 -10.48 5.97
CA LEU A 44 17.60 -10.05 6.85
C LEU A 44 18.95 -9.97 6.13
N LYS A 45 19.25 -10.94 5.25
CA LYS A 45 20.47 -10.90 4.43
C LYS A 45 20.46 -9.70 3.48
N ALA A 46 19.31 -9.41 2.86
CA ALA A 46 19.15 -8.28 1.97
C ALA A 46 19.34 -6.94 2.71
N THR A 47 18.74 -6.79 3.91
CA THR A 47 18.92 -5.58 4.73
C THR A 47 20.37 -5.42 5.19
N ALA A 48 21.04 -6.52 5.58
CA ALA A 48 22.45 -6.49 5.95
C ALA A 48 23.36 -6.11 4.77
N ALA A 49 23.08 -6.64 3.57
CA ALA A 49 23.79 -6.26 2.35
C ALA A 49 23.59 -4.77 1.97
N LYS A 50 22.50 -4.16 2.43
CA LYS A 50 22.24 -2.71 2.30
C LYS A 50 22.87 -1.89 3.43
N GLY A 51 23.56 -2.52 4.38
CA GLY A 51 24.23 -1.86 5.50
C GLY A 51 23.32 -1.54 6.68
N GLU A 52 22.12 -2.13 6.75
CA GLU A 52 21.25 -1.96 7.92
C GLU A 52 21.82 -2.72 9.13
N THR A 53 21.69 -2.11 10.31
CA THR A 53 22.04 -2.80 11.56
C THR A 53 21.05 -3.95 11.82
N PRO A 54 21.40 -4.97 12.63
CA PRO A 54 20.50 -6.11 12.89
C PRO A 54 19.12 -5.70 13.43
N SER A 55 19.06 -4.65 14.25
CA SER A 55 17.79 -4.12 14.79
C SER A 55 16.95 -3.44 13.70
N GLN A 56 17.58 -2.67 12.82
CA GLN A 56 16.92 -2.02 11.68
C GLN A 56 16.40 -3.06 10.69
N GLY A 57 17.24 -4.03 10.30
CA GLY A 57 16.84 -5.11 9.41
C GLY A 57 15.68 -5.92 9.96
N LYS A 58 15.68 -6.22 11.27
CA LYS A 58 14.54 -6.87 11.92
C LYS A 58 13.26 -6.01 11.84
N SER A 59 13.32 -4.75 12.24
CA SER A 59 12.17 -3.82 12.18
C SER A 59 11.64 -3.65 10.75
N HIS A 60 12.53 -3.60 9.75
CA HIS A 60 12.17 -3.52 8.34
C HIS A 60 11.46 -4.81 7.91
N CYS A 61 12.05 -5.98 8.16
CA CYS A 61 11.45 -7.26 7.80
C CYS A 61 10.10 -7.48 8.50
N ASP A 62 9.95 -7.08 9.76
CA ASP A 62 8.66 -7.14 10.49
C ASP A 62 7.57 -6.29 9.82
N GLN A 63 7.92 -5.12 9.26
CA GLN A 63 6.98 -4.31 8.48
C GLN A 63 6.58 -5.00 7.17
N LEU A 64 7.52 -5.69 6.51
CA LEU A 64 7.24 -6.45 5.29
C LEU A 64 6.40 -7.69 5.56
N VAL A 65 6.56 -8.32 6.73
CA VAL A 65 5.67 -9.40 7.20
C VAL A 65 4.23 -8.90 7.34
N ARG A 66 4.03 -7.74 7.98
CA ARG A 66 2.69 -7.13 8.14
C ARG A 66 2.02 -6.79 6.82
N LYS A 67 2.80 -6.54 5.78
CA LYS A 67 2.32 -6.24 4.41
C LYS A 67 2.16 -7.50 3.55
N GLY A 68 2.50 -8.68 4.06
CA GLY A 68 2.41 -9.94 3.31
C GLY A 68 3.54 -10.19 2.30
N TRP A 69 4.61 -9.38 2.32
CA TRP A 69 5.76 -9.56 1.41
C TRP A 69 6.77 -10.58 1.93
N VAL A 70 6.86 -10.76 3.25
CA VAL A 70 7.83 -11.63 3.90
C VAL A 70 7.10 -12.61 4.83
N SER A 71 7.52 -13.87 4.82
CA SER A 71 6.97 -14.91 5.68
C SER A 71 7.38 -14.63 7.13
N PRO A 72 6.49 -14.83 8.11
CA PRO A 72 6.87 -14.68 9.51
C PRO A 72 8.00 -15.65 9.88
N PRO A 73 8.94 -15.25 10.76
CA PRO A 73 9.99 -16.13 11.21
C PRO A 73 9.40 -17.32 11.97
N LYS A 74 9.97 -18.51 11.77
CA LYS A 74 9.62 -19.69 12.57
C LYS A 74 10.08 -19.45 14.01
N ARG A 75 9.19 -19.70 14.98
CA ARG A 75 9.49 -19.60 16.42
C ARG A 75 10.28 -20.82 16.90
#